data_AF-A0A3M2BTZ3-F1
#
_entry.id   AF-A0A3M2BTZ3-F1
#
_cell.length_a   1.000
_cell.length_b   1.000
_cell.length_c   1.000
_cell.angle_alpha   90.00
_cell.angle_beta   90.00
_cell.angle_gamma   90.00
#
_symmetry.space_group_name_H-M   'P 1'
#
loop_
_entity.id
_entity.type
_entity.pdbx_description
1 polymer ?
#
loop_
_entity_poly.entity_id
_entity_poly.type
_entity_poly.pdbx_seq_one_letter_code
_entity_poly.pdbx_strand_id
1 'polypeptide(L)'
;MSLTDTLKGMGLSDQQAITVETAVSESKRAGCMVEMVTLGDQLFIYRSLNRLEWKQIQKALLNRAKGTDGNVDTTKVLENKDEGEEEVVFKALLFPRYDTQSDLLHLPSGWVTTLADRITELSGFSNAAPEPTRL
;
A
#
# COMPACT_ATOMS: atom_id res chain seq x y z
N MET A 1 -14.43 -14.43 -16.06
CA MET A 1 -14.08 -13.13 -16.68
C MET A 1 -12.62 -12.87 -16.34
N SER A 2 -11.75 -12.65 -17.32
CA SER A 2 -10.32 -12.40 -17.05
C SER A 2 -10.14 -11.03 -16.37
N LEU A 3 -9.07 -10.86 -15.59
CA LEU A 3 -8.66 -9.54 -15.07
C LEU A 3 -8.46 -8.57 -16.24
N THR A 4 -7.86 -9.05 -17.33
CA THR A 4 -7.64 -8.26 -18.55
C THR A 4 -8.95 -7.81 -19.19
N ASP A 5 -9.99 -8.65 -19.22
CA ASP A 5 -11.31 -8.25 -19.75
C ASP A 5 -11.95 -7.16 -18.89
N THR A 6 -11.80 -7.28 -17.57
CA THR A 6 -12.30 -6.29 -16.60
C THR A 6 -11.60 -4.95 -16.79
N LEU A 7 -10.27 -4.96 -16.88
CA LEU A 7 -9.45 -3.77 -17.09
C LEU A 7 -9.73 -3.09 -18.43
N LYS A 8 -9.90 -3.85 -19.51
CA LYS A 8 -10.30 -3.32 -20.82
C LYS A 8 -11.70 -2.69 -20.78
N GLY A 9 -12.65 -3.30 -20.07
CA GLY A 9 -13.98 -2.74 -19.84
C GLY A 9 -13.96 -1.39 -19.11
N MET A 10 -12.87 -1.09 -18.39
CA MET A 10 -12.63 0.19 -17.72
C MET A 10 -11.85 1.20 -18.57
N GLY A 11 -11.60 0.89 -19.85
CA GLY A 11 -10.95 1.80 -20.78
C GLY A 11 -9.42 1.72 -20.81
N LEU A 12 -8.81 0.73 -20.15
CA LEU A 12 -7.36 0.51 -20.30
C LEU A 12 -7.05 -0.03 -21.69
N SER A 13 -5.93 0.43 -22.24
CA SER A 13 -5.35 -0.19 -23.44
C SER A 13 -4.92 -1.63 -23.16
N ASP A 14 -4.85 -2.44 -24.22
CA ASP A 14 -4.37 -3.82 -24.16
C ASP A 14 -3.01 -3.94 -23.48
N GLN A 15 -2.09 -3.02 -23.79
CA GLN A 15 -0.75 -3.02 -23.21
C GLN A 15 -0.78 -2.75 -21.70
N GLN A 16 -1.61 -1.80 -21.26
CA GLN A 16 -1.76 -1.50 -19.82
C GLN A 16 -2.40 -2.68 -19.07
N ALA A 17 -3.42 -3.30 -19.65
CA ALA A 17 -4.07 -4.46 -19.04
C ALA A 17 -3.09 -5.64 -18.88
N ILE A 18 -2.27 -5.92 -19.90
CA ILE A 18 -1.22 -6.95 -19.85
C ILE A 18 -0.16 -6.64 -18.78
N THR A 19 0.27 -5.38 -18.68
CA THR A 19 1.26 -4.97 -17.66
C THR A 19 0.71 -5.19 -16.26
N VAL A 20 -0.54 -4.84 -16.00
CA VAL A 20 -1.19 -5.06 -14.69
C VAL A 20 -1.35 -6.54 -14.40
N GLU A 21 -1.83 -7.34 -15.37
CA GLU A 21 -1.98 -8.80 -15.20
C GLU A 21 -0.64 -9.49 -14.93
N THR A 22 0.43 -9.02 -15.58
CA THR A 22 1.79 -9.50 -15.34
C THR A 22 2.24 -9.19 -13.91
N ALA A 23 2.06 -7.95 -13.45
CA ALA A 23 2.42 -7.53 -12.09
C ALA A 23 1.63 -8.30 -11.01
N VAL A 24 0.34 -8.58 -11.25
CA VAL A 24 -0.49 -9.41 -10.39
C VAL A 24 0.03 -10.85 -10.35
N SER A 25 0.35 -11.43 -11.51
CA SER A 25 0.86 -12.80 -11.61
C SER A 25 2.23 -12.97 -10.94
N GLU A 26 3.13 -11.98 -11.10
CA GLU A 26 4.41 -11.93 -10.39
C GLU A 26 4.25 -11.84 -8.89
N SER A 27 3.36 -10.97 -8.41
CA SER A 27 3.08 -10.81 -6.98
C SER A 27 2.55 -12.11 -6.37
N LYS A 28 1.61 -12.78 -7.05
CA LYS A 28 1.09 -14.08 -6.62
C LYS A 28 2.15 -15.17 -6.62
N ARG A 29 3.03 -15.22 -7.63
CA ARG A 29 4.17 -16.15 -7.67
C ARG A 29 5.17 -15.91 -6.53
N ALA A 30 5.33 -14.66 -6.10
CA ALA A 30 6.14 -14.30 -4.94
C ALA A 30 5.45 -14.62 -3.58
N GLY A 31 4.27 -15.25 -3.60
CA GLY A 31 3.51 -15.61 -2.41
C GLY A 31 2.72 -14.46 -1.78
N CYS A 32 2.56 -13.33 -2.48
CA CYS A 32 1.74 -12.23 -2.00
C CYS A 32 0.25 -12.50 -2.28
N MET A 33 -0.59 -12.12 -1.33
CA MET A 33 -2.02 -11.96 -1.60
C MET A 33 -2.23 -10.70 -2.45
N VAL A 34 -3.24 -10.70 -3.32
CA VAL A 34 -3.57 -9.58 -4.20
C VAL A 34 -5.07 -9.32 -4.11
N GLU A 35 -5.44 -8.06 -3.92
CA GLU A 35 -6.82 -7.61 -3.82
C GLU A 35 -7.08 -6.41 -4.72
N MET A 36 -8.37 -6.11 -4.88
CA MET A 36 -8.90 -5.02 -5.68
C MET A 36 -9.89 -4.23 -4.83
N VAL A 37 -9.84 -2.90 -4.91
CA VAL A 37 -10.82 -2.02 -4.28
C VAL A 37 -11.16 -0.88 -5.22
N THR A 38 -12.44 -0.51 -5.29
CA THR A 38 -12.88 0.69 -5.98
C THR A 38 -13.13 1.77 -4.94
N LEU A 39 -12.45 2.90 -5.05
CA LEU A 39 -12.70 4.10 -4.26
C LEU A 39 -13.25 5.19 -5.19
N GLY A 40 -14.47 5.66 -4.93
CA GLY A 40 -15.18 6.50 -5.88
C GLY A 40 -15.44 5.76 -7.20
N ASP A 41 -14.92 6.31 -8.29
CA ASP A 41 -14.95 5.75 -9.65
C ASP A 41 -13.60 5.12 -10.07
N GLN A 42 -12.62 5.10 -9.18
CA GLN A 42 -11.27 4.63 -9.48
C GLN A 42 -11.00 3.25 -8.89
N LEU A 43 -10.53 2.33 -9.75
CA LEU A 43 -10.08 1.01 -9.34
C LEU A 43 -8.63 1.03 -8.88
N PHE A 44 -8.37 0.41 -7.75
CA PHE A 44 -7.06 0.13 -7.21
C PHE A 44 -6.83 -1.37 -7.12
N ILE A 45 -5.62 -1.80 -7.46
CA ILE A 45 -5.16 -3.18 -7.29
C ILE A 45 -3.89 -3.12 -6.47
N TYR A 46 -3.84 -3.86 -5.37
CA TYR A 46 -2.72 -3.86 -4.43
C TYR A 46 -2.41 -5.28 -3.97
N ARG A 47 -1.23 -5.46 -3.38
CA ARG A 47 -0.78 -6.72 -2.81
C ARG A 47 -0.43 -6.61 -1.34
N SER A 48 -0.34 -7.74 -0.66
CA SER A 48 0.29 -7.82 0.65
C SER A 48 1.78 -7.44 0.56
N LEU A 49 2.28 -6.80 1.61
CA LEU A 49 3.70 -6.63 1.87
C LEU A 49 4.27 -7.88 2.54
N ASN A 50 5.50 -8.22 2.20
CA ASN A 50 6.23 -9.24 2.94
C ASN A 50 6.96 -8.64 4.16
N ARG A 51 7.49 -9.52 5.02
CA ARG A 51 8.15 -9.12 6.26
C ARG A 51 9.42 -8.29 6.05
N LEU A 52 10.13 -8.48 4.94
CA LEU A 52 11.33 -7.69 4.64
C LEU A 52 10.96 -6.26 4.24
N GLU A 53 9.95 -6.11 3.37
CA GLU A 53 9.43 -4.80 2.95
C GLU A 53 8.90 -4.02 4.14
N TRP A 54 8.11 -4.67 5.00
CA TRP A 54 7.59 -4.04 6.21
C TRP A 54 8.71 -3.54 7.12
N LYS A 55 9.76 -4.36 7.34
CA LYS A 55 10.94 -3.94 8.11
C LYS A 55 11.66 -2.75 7.48
N GLN A 56 11.73 -2.68 6.14
CA GLN A 56 12.36 -1.56 5.45
C GLN A 56 11.57 -0.27 5.65
N ILE A 57 10.24 -0.32 5.54
CA ILE A 57 9.35 0.82 5.78
C ILE A 57 9.53 1.31 7.23
N GLN A 58 9.39 0.42 8.22
CA GLN A 58 9.55 0.77 9.62
C GLN A 58 10.94 1.37 9.93
N LYS A 59 12.00 0.81 9.34
CA LYS A 59 13.37 1.32 9.52
C LYS A 59 13.53 2.70 8.90
N ALA A 60 12.96 2.94 7.71
CA ALA A 60 13.01 4.25 7.06
C ALA A 60 12.32 5.31 7.93
N LEU A 61 11.11 5.02 8.41
CA LEU A 61 10.36 5.91 9.30
C LEU A 61 11.10 6.20 10.61
N LEU A 62 11.64 5.16 11.26
CA LEU A 62 12.42 5.34 12.49
C LEU A 62 13.65 6.21 12.26
N ASN A 63 14.33 6.06 11.11
CA ASN A 63 15.50 6.87 10.79
C ASN A 63 15.13 8.33 10.50
N ARG A 64 13.99 8.61 9.86
CA ARG A 64 13.49 9.99 9.66
C ARG A 64 13.08 10.64 10.98
N ALA A 65 12.60 9.85 11.94
CA ALA A 65 12.22 10.32 13.27
C ALA A 65 13.41 10.51 14.25
N LYS A 66 14.63 10.11 13.88
CA LYS A 66 15.82 10.32 14.74
C LYS A 66 16.26 11.78 14.71
N GLY A 67 16.47 12.34 15.89
CA GLY A 67 17.16 13.62 16.10
C GLY A 67 18.66 13.52 15.81
N THR A 68 19.31 14.68 15.78
CA THR A 68 20.78 14.79 15.61
C THR A 68 21.56 14.19 16.78
N ASP A 69 20.92 14.03 17.93
CA ASP A 69 21.42 13.38 19.14
C ASP A 69 21.22 11.85 19.14
N GLY A 70 20.61 11.29 18.09
CA GLY A 70 20.34 9.87 17.95
C GLY A 70 19.10 9.38 18.70
N ASN A 71 18.41 10.26 19.44
CA ASN A 71 17.15 9.93 20.11
C ASN A 71 15.98 9.99 19.14
N VAL A 72 14.94 9.21 19.41
CA VAL A 72 13.70 9.23 18.60
C VAL A 72 12.84 10.39 19.09
N ASP A 73 12.58 11.35 18.20
CA ASP A 73 11.67 12.45 18.45
C ASP A 73 10.24 11.99 18.20
N THR A 74 9.47 11.84 19.28
CA THR A 74 8.07 11.39 19.24
C THR A 74 7.16 12.32 18.42
N THR A 75 7.50 13.60 18.31
CA THR A 75 6.75 14.56 17.48
C THR A 75 6.95 14.22 16.00
N LYS A 76 8.20 13.99 15.62
CA LYS A 76 8.54 13.54 14.26
C LYS A 76 7.96 12.16 13.95
N VAL A 77 7.83 11.27 14.92
CA VAL A 77 7.17 9.97 14.70
C VAL A 77 5.72 10.16 14.23
N LEU A 78 5.00 11.11 14.82
CA LEU A 78 3.62 11.41 14.44
C LEU A 78 3.54 12.10 13.08
N GLU A 79 4.43 13.05 12.80
CA GLU A 79 4.50 13.73 11.49
C GLU A 79 4.88 12.77 10.36
N ASN A 80 5.77 11.80 10.63
CA ASN A 80 6.16 10.77 9.66
C ASN A 80 5.10 9.67 9.48
N LYS A 81 3.98 9.70 10.22
CA LYS A 81 2.93 8.69 10.07
C LYS A 81 2.33 8.74 8.67
N ASP A 82 2.02 9.93 8.17
CA ASP A 82 1.44 10.14 6.85
C ASP A 82 2.40 9.67 5.74
N GLU A 83 3.69 9.99 5.88
CA GLU A 83 4.75 9.49 4.97
C GLU A 83 4.86 7.95 4.99
N GLY A 84 4.53 7.33 6.13
CA GLY A 84 4.52 5.88 6.27
C GLY A 84 3.36 5.22 5.54
N GLU A 85 2.17 5.81 5.61
CA GLU A 85 1.00 5.36 4.86
C GLU A 85 1.26 5.44 3.35
N GLU A 86 1.83 6.54 2.89
CA GLU A 86 2.23 6.71 1.49
C GLU A 86 3.29 5.68 1.03
N GLU A 87 4.32 5.41 1.83
CA GLU A 87 5.35 4.41 1.49
C GLU A 87 4.76 2.99 1.40
N VAL A 88 3.80 2.66 2.28
CA VAL A 88 3.04 1.40 2.23
C VAL A 88 2.28 1.29 0.91
N VAL A 89 1.52 2.32 0.55
CA VAL A 89 0.75 2.35 -0.70
C VAL A 89 1.69 2.27 -1.90
N PHE A 90 2.73 3.10 -1.95
CA PHE A 90 3.67 3.16 -3.07
C PHE A 90 4.35 1.82 -3.35
N LYS A 91 4.71 1.06 -2.30
CA LYS A 91 5.34 -0.26 -2.47
C LYS A 91 4.39 -1.38 -2.88
N ALA A 92 3.14 -1.33 -2.43
CA ALA A 92 2.17 -2.41 -2.59
C ALA A 92 1.17 -2.20 -3.72
N LEU A 93 1.02 -0.98 -4.23
CA LEU A 93 0.07 -0.67 -5.28
C LEU A 93 0.59 -1.19 -6.64
N LEU A 94 -0.27 -1.95 -7.31
CA LEU A 94 -0.02 -2.52 -8.64
C LEU A 94 -0.70 -1.71 -9.74
N PHE A 95 -1.86 -1.12 -9.42
CA PHE A 95 -2.63 -0.26 -10.33
C PHE A 95 -3.48 0.75 -9.55
N PRO A 96 -3.60 2.02 -10.01
CA PRO A 96 -2.73 2.64 -10.99
C PRO A 96 -1.27 2.70 -10.50
N ARG A 97 -0.32 2.86 -11.41
CA ARG A 97 1.07 3.09 -11.02
C ARG A 97 1.36 4.58 -10.96
N TYR A 98 2.07 4.95 -9.90
CA TYR A 98 2.57 6.29 -9.67
C TYR A 98 4.09 6.29 -9.85
N ASP A 99 4.65 7.36 -10.40
CA ASP A 99 6.08 7.47 -10.66
C ASP A 99 6.83 7.91 -9.40
N THR A 100 6.17 8.71 -8.56
CA THR A 100 6.70 9.23 -7.31
C THR A 100 5.70 9.06 -6.16
N GLN A 101 6.22 9.00 -4.93
CA GLN A 101 5.38 8.98 -3.74
C GLN A 101 4.52 10.25 -3.63
N SER A 102 5.04 11.40 -4.06
CA SER A 102 4.30 12.68 -4.07
C SER A 102 3.09 12.67 -5.01
N ASP A 103 3.05 11.78 -6.01
CA ASP A 103 1.87 11.70 -6.89
C ASP A 103 0.64 11.20 -6.12
N LEU A 104 0.83 10.48 -5.01
CA LEU A 104 -0.24 10.03 -4.12
C LEU A 104 -0.95 11.21 -3.42
N LEU A 105 -0.28 12.36 -3.27
CA LEU A 105 -0.87 13.56 -2.66
C LEU A 105 -1.98 14.18 -3.51
N HIS A 106 -2.08 13.80 -4.78
CA HIS A 106 -3.18 14.23 -5.65
C HIS A 106 -4.45 13.41 -5.45
N LEU A 107 -4.39 12.30 -4.70
CA LEU A 107 -5.58 11.53 -4.36
C LEU A 107 -6.48 12.30 -3.39
N PRO A 108 -7.81 12.09 -3.45
CA PRO A 108 -8.72 12.66 -2.46
C PRO A 108 -8.32 12.29 -1.03
N SER A 109 -8.62 13.20 -0.10
CA SER A 109 -8.32 13.02 1.31
C SER A 109 -8.88 11.68 1.85
N GLY A 110 -8.07 10.98 2.64
CA GLY A 110 -8.40 9.69 3.23
C GLY A 110 -8.24 8.48 2.31
N TRP A 111 -7.98 8.65 1.00
CA TRP A 111 -7.76 7.51 0.10
C TRP A 111 -6.45 6.79 0.38
N VAL A 112 -5.36 7.55 0.56
CA VAL A 112 -4.04 6.98 0.90
C VAL A 112 -4.14 6.19 2.21
N THR A 113 -4.72 6.78 3.26
CA THR A 113 -4.96 6.10 4.54
C THR A 113 -5.80 4.83 4.37
N THR A 114 -6.91 4.91 3.63
CA THR A 114 -7.77 3.73 3.37
C THR A 114 -7.01 2.61 2.65
N LEU A 115 -6.19 2.95 1.66
CA LEU A 115 -5.37 1.98 0.94
C LEU A 115 -4.28 1.40 1.85
N ALA A 116 -3.59 2.24 2.61
CA ALA A 116 -2.54 1.83 3.55
C ALA A 116 -3.09 0.87 4.61
N ASP A 117 -4.27 1.16 5.18
CA ASP A 117 -4.94 0.30 6.14
C ASP A 117 -5.29 -1.07 5.54
N ARG A 118 -5.89 -1.08 4.35
CA ARG A 118 -6.23 -2.33 3.63
C ARG A 118 -5.00 -3.15 3.30
N ILE A 119 -3.93 -2.51 2.82
CA ILE A 119 -2.66 -3.19 2.54
C ILE A 119 -2.08 -3.77 3.82
N THR A 120 -2.10 -3.01 4.92
CA THR A 120 -1.55 -3.43 6.21
C THR A 120 -2.33 -4.61 6.80
N GLU A 121 -3.65 -4.57 6.70
CA GLU A 121 -4.55 -5.67 7.08
C GLU A 121 -4.31 -6.92 6.23
N LEU A 122 -4.29 -6.77 4.89
CA LEU A 122 -4.00 -7.86 3.96
C LEU A 122 -2.61 -8.48 4.21
N SER A 123 -1.67 -7.69 4.70
CA SER A 123 -0.31 -8.12 5.04
C SER A 123 -0.21 -8.79 6.41
N GLY A 124 -1.28 -8.79 7.21
CA GLY A 124 -1.28 -9.31 8.57
C GLY A 124 -0.45 -8.48 9.56
N PHE A 125 -0.27 -7.18 9.28
CA PHE A 125 0.45 -6.25 10.15
C PHE A 125 -0.49 -5.25 10.85
N SER A 126 -1.81 -5.43 10.74
CA SER A 126 -2.76 -4.61 11.48
C SER A 126 -2.57 -4.85 12.98
N ASN A 127 -2.38 -3.76 13.73
CA ASN A 127 -2.25 -3.78 15.19
C ASN A 127 -3.63 -3.95 15.87
N ALA A 128 -4.56 -4.68 15.25
CA ALA A 128 -5.79 -5.05 15.94
C ALA A 128 -5.39 -5.92 17.13
N ALA A 129 -5.26 -5.29 18.30
CA ALA A 129 -5.17 -6.02 19.55
C ALA A 129 -6.36 -6.99 19.55
N PRO A 130 -6.16 -8.29 19.82
CA PRO A 130 -7.29 -9.18 20.00
C PRO A 130 -8.19 -8.52 21.04
N GLU A 131 -9.46 -8.28 20.70
CA GLU A 131 -10.43 -7.84 21.71
C GLU A 131 -10.28 -8.79 22.90
N PRO A 132 -10.14 -8.30 24.14
CA PRO A 132 -10.03 -9.19 25.28
C PRO A 132 -11.30 -10.03 25.31
N THR A 133 -11.16 -11.32 24.99
CA THR A 133 -12.23 -12.30 25.15
C THR A 133 -12.67 -12.21 26.61
N ARG A 134 -13.85 -11.66 26.86
CA ARG A 134 -14.47 -11.73 28.18
C ARG A 134 -14.73 -13.21 28.44
N LEU A 135 -13.90 -13.80 29.29
CA LEU A 135 -14.15 -15.10 29.90
C LEU A 135 -15.37 -15.02 30.81
#